data_AF-A0A6H9HS15-F1
#
_entry.id   AF-A0A6H9HS15-F1
#
_cell.length_a   1.000
_cell.length_b   1.000
_cell.length_c   1.000
_cell.angle_alpha   90.00
_cell.angle_beta   90.00
_cell.angle_gamma   90.00
#
_symmetry.space_group_name_H-M   'P 1'
#
loop_
_entity.id
_entity.type
_entity.pdbx_description
1 polymer ?
#
loop_
_entity_poly.entity_id
_entity_poly.type
_entity_poly.pdbx_seq_one_letter_code
_entity_poly.pdbx_strand_id
1 'polypeptide(L)'
;MLILDDLVGDGSIDEAAIHPREVIRRALDIGATALILVHNHPSGSPQPSRADIEITNRIAEAGRLLGISVHDHVIIGREGHVSLRAKGLI
;
A
#
# COMPACT_ATOMS: atom_id res chain seq x y z
N MET A 1 7.11 -3.07 -15.42
CA MET A 1 8.41 -3.58 -14.93
C MET A 1 8.47 -3.28 -13.44
N LEU A 2 8.73 -4.28 -12.60
CA LEU A 2 9.03 -4.03 -11.18
C LEU A 2 10.45 -3.46 -11.10
N ILE A 3 10.60 -2.31 -10.45
CA ILE A 3 11.89 -1.60 -10.36
C ILE A 3 12.56 -1.74 -8.99
N LEU A 4 11.77 -1.94 -7.92
CA LEU A 4 12.24 -2.11 -6.54
C LEU A 4 11.12 -2.73 -5.69
N ASP A 5 11.48 -3.57 -4.72
CA ASP A 5 10.67 -3.85 -3.53
C ASP A 5 11.26 -3.10 -2.32
N ASP A 6 10.41 -2.47 -1.52
CA ASP A 6 10.87 -1.63 -0.41
C ASP A 6 9.99 -1.86 0.83
N LEU A 7 10.62 -2.10 1.97
CA LEU A 7 9.93 -2.26 3.24
C LEU A 7 9.56 -0.88 3.80
N VAL A 8 8.28 -0.51 3.64
CA VAL A 8 7.77 0.81 4.07
C VAL A 8 7.53 0.89 5.58
N GLY A 9 7.25 -0.24 6.22
CA GLY A 9 7.05 -0.32 7.66
C GLY A 9 7.05 -1.76 8.13
N ASP A 10 7.52 -1.95 9.36
CA ASP A 10 7.39 -3.19 10.10
C ASP A 10 6.43 -2.93 11.27
N GLY A 11 5.42 -3.78 11.40
CA GLY A 11 4.31 -3.54 12.33
C GLY A 11 4.75 -3.48 13.79
N SER A 12 4.05 -2.68 14.59
CA SER A 12 3.92 -2.85 16.04
C SER A 12 2.44 -3.13 16.36
N ILE A 13 2.13 -3.39 17.64
CA ILE A 13 0.78 -3.73 18.14
C ILE A 13 -0.28 -2.68 17.75
N ASP A 14 0.11 -1.42 17.50
CA ASP A 14 -0.79 -0.28 17.27
C ASP A 14 -0.62 0.42 15.89
N GLU A 15 -0.29 -0.33 14.84
CA GLU A 15 -0.01 0.15 13.46
C GLU A 15 1.41 0.72 13.25
N ALA A 16 2.10 0.27 12.20
CA ALA A 16 3.25 1.02 11.68
C ALA A 16 2.71 2.34 11.11
N ALA A 17 3.18 3.48 11.63
CA ALA A 17 2.78 4.80 11.14
C ALA A 17 3.32 5.03 9.71
N ILE A 18 2.60 4.51 8.71
CA ILE A 18 2.90 4.75 7.30
C ILE A 18 2.56 6.21 6.99
N HIS A 19 3.58 6.97 6.62
CA HIS A 19 3.41 8.36 6.19
C HIS A 19 3.39 8.43 4.67
N PRO A 20 2.29 8.88 4.03
CA PRO A 20 2.22 8.98 2.56
C PRO A 20 3.38 9.75 1.93
N ARG A 21 3.87 10.81 2.60
CA ARG A 21 5.02 11.60 2.12
C ARG A 21 6.28 10.76 1.92
N GLU A 22 6.55 9.76 2.76
CA GLU A 22 7.74 8.93 2.65
C GLU A 22 7.61 7.94 1.50
N VAL A 23 6.41 7.35 1.34
CA VAL A 23 6.09 6.47 0.20
C VAL A 23 6.26 7.22 -1.13
N ILE A 24 5.70 8.43 -1.22
CA ILE A 24 5.79 9.25 -2.43
C ILE A 24 7.23 9.73 -2.68
N ARG A 25 7.95 10.18 -1.64
CA ARG A 25 9.37 10.55 -1.77
C ARG A 25 10.18 9.41 -2.35
N ARG A 26 10.01 8.19 -1.82
CA ARG A 26 10.73 7.01 -2.29
C ARG A 26 10.42 6.67 -3.74
N ALA A 27 9.15 6.77 -4.14
CA ALA A 27 8.72 6.58 -5.51
C ALA A 27 9.41 7.58 -6.46
N LEU A 28 9.49 8.86 -6.07
CA LEU A 28 10.19 9.90 -6.83
C LEU A 28 11.70 9.64 -6.91
N ASP A 29 12.34 9.25 -5.81
CA ASP A 29 13.79 9.02 -5.72
C ASP A 29 14.27 7.96 -6.74
N ILE A 30 13.39 7.00 -7.09
CA ILE A 30 13.70 5.93 -8.05
C ILE A 30 13.01 6.10 -9.41
N GLY A 31 12.29 7.20 -9.62
CA GLY A 31 11.56 7.46 -10.87
C GLY A 31 10.39 6.50 -11.12
N ALA A 32 9.74 6.00 -10.06
CA ALA A 32 8.56 5.14 -10.17
C ALA A 32 7.37 5.93 -10.72
N THR A 33 6.66 5.37 -11.71
CA THR A 33 5.39 5.92 -12.22
C THR A 33 4.16 5.24 -11.62
N ALA A 34 4.36 4.15 -10.89
CA ALA A 34 3.29 3.40 -10.26
C ALA A 34 3.76 2.65 -9.00
N LEU A 35 2.81 2.36 -8.12
CA LEU A 35 2.98 1.67 -6.86
C LEU A 35 2.04 0.47 -6.77
N ILE A 36 2.50 -0.61 -6.16
CA ILE A 36 1.66 -1.67 -5.60
C ILE A 36 2.00 -1.72 -4.11
N LEU A 37 0.99 -1.54 -3.26
CA LEU A 37 1.14 -1.65 -1.81
C LEU A 37 0.89 -3.10 -1.39
N VAL A 38 1.65 -3.58 -0.41
CA VAL A 38 1.47 -4.93 0.16
C VAL A 38 1.49 -4.83 1.68
N HIS A 39 0.49 -5.41 2.33
CA HIS A 39 0.39 -5.47 3.79
C HIS A 39 0.13 -6.90 4.24
N ASN A 40 0.97 -7.41 5.12
CA ASN A 40 0.77 -8.71 5.76
C ASN A 40 -0.07 -8.56 7.03
N HIS A 41 -1.18 -9.28 7.15
CA HIS A 41 -2.01 -9.35 8.36
C HIS A 41 -1.57 -10.55 9.22
N PRO A 42 -0.91 -10.34 10.38
CA PRO A 42 -0.47 -11.45 11.25
C PRO A 42 -1.61 -12.27 11.83
N SER A 43 -2.82 -11.70 11.90
CA SER A 43 -4.05 -12.36 12.30
C SER A 43 -4.42 -13.56 11.40
N GLY A 44 -3.91 -13.59 10.17
CA GLY A 44 -4.15 -14.65 9.20
C GLY A 44 -5.27 -14.35 8.20
N SER A 45 -6.23 -13.48 8.53
CA SER A 45 -7.29 -13.07 7.61
C SER A 45 -6.79 -11.98 6.65
N PRO A 46 -7.03 -12.06 5.33
CA PRO A 46 -6.66 -11.02 4.38
C PRO A 46 -7.75 -9.92 4.24
N GLN A 47 -8.74 -9.88 5.13
CA GLN A 47 -9.83 -8.92 5.02
C GLN A 47 -9.33 -7.49 5.33
N PRO A 48 -9.50 -6.52 4.41
CA PRO A 48 -9.06 -5.15 4.64
C PRO A 48 -9.76 -4.52 5.84
N SER A 49 -8.97 -3.86 6.69
CA SER A 49 -9.47 -2.95 7.70
C SER A 49 -9.85 -1.61 7.07
N ARG A 50 -10.57 -0.78 7.84
CA ARG A 50 -10.85 0.60 7.41
C ARG A 50 -9.55 1.42 7.28
N ALA A 51 -8.60 1.20 8.18
CA ALA A 51 -7.29 1.86 8.16
C ALA A 51 -6.51 1.54 6.88
N ASP A 52 -6.52 0.27 6.42
CA ASP A 52 -5.90 -0.14 5.16
C ASP A 52 -6.45 0.65 3.97
N ILE A 53 -7.78 0.80 3.88
CA ILE A 53 -8.44 1.52 2.79
C ILE A 53 -8.13 3.02 2.88
N GLU A 54 -8.21 3.61 4.07
CA GLU A 54 -7.94 5.03 4.30
C GLU A 54 -6.50 5.41 3.93
N ILE A 55 -5.50 4.64 4.36
CA ILE A 55 -4.10 4.93 4.04
C ILE A 55 -3.82 4.78 2.54
N THR A 56 -4.42 3.77 1.90
CA THR A 56 -4.28 3.55 0.45
C THR A 56 -4.79 4.75 -0.34
N ASN A 57 -5.98 5.23 0.00
CA ASN A 57 -6.58 6.39 -0.67
C ASN A 57 -5.73 7.64 -0.48
N ARG A 58 -5.18 7.87 0.72
CA ARG A 58 -4.27 9.00 0.98
C ARG A 58 -2.98 8.92 0.15
N ILE A 59 -2.40 7.73 -0.01
CA ILE A 59 -1.22 7.52 -0.85
C ILE A 59 -1.57 7.75 -2.33
N ALA A 60 -2.70 7.20 -2.79
CA ALA A 60 -3.15 7.36 -4.17
C ALA A 60 -3.43 8.83 -4.51
N GLU A 61 -4.08 9.57 -3.62
CA GLU A 61 -4.34 11.00 -3.78
C GLU A 61 -3.05 11.81 -3.84
N ALA A 62 -2.09 11.53 -2.93
CA ALA A 62 -0.81 12.21 -2.89
C ALA A 62 0.03 11.96 -4.16
N GLY A 63 0.02 10.74 -4.70
CA GLY A 63 0.75 10.38 -5.91
C GLY A 63 0.11 10.92 -7.20
N ARG A 64 -1.21 11.07 -7.24
CA ARG A 64 -1.98 11.39 -8.46
C ARG A 64 -1.47 12.64 -9.18
N LEU A 65 -1.26 13.74 -8.45
CA LEU A 65 -0.79 15.01 -9.04
C LEU A 65 0.67 14.97 -9.50
N LEU A 66 1.43 14.00 -9.02
CA LEU A 66 2.84 13.80 -9.34
C LEU A 66 3.04 12.77 -10.46
N GLY A 67 1.97 12.25 -11.06
CA GLY A 67 2.04 11.21 -12.09
C GLY A 67 2.38 9.81 -11.55
N ILE A 68 2.22 9.59 -10.23
CA ILE A 68 2.46 8.30 -9.58
C ILE A 68 1.10 7.66 -9.27
N SER A 69 0.81 6.55 -9.93
CA SER A 69 -0.47 5.85 -9.76
C SER A 69 -0.37 4.70 -8.74
N VAL A 70 -1.40 4.46 -7.94
CA VAL A 70 -1.50 3.23 -7.14
C VAL A 70 -2.24 2.18 -7.95
N HIS A 71 -1.53 1.18 -8.42
CA HIS A 71 -2.10 0.07 -9.19
C HIS A 71 -2.85 -0.91 -8.30
N ASP A 72 -2.41 -1.19 -7.09
CA ASP A 72 -3.19 -2.01 -6.18
C ASP A 72 -2.71 -1.85 -4.74
N HIS A 73 -3.52 -2.34 -3.80
CA HIS A 73 -3.08 -2.72 -2.48
C HIS A 73 -3.50 -4.17 -2.22
N VAL A 74 -2.52 -5.05 -2.06
CA VAL A 74 -2.73 -6.47 -1.79
C VAL A 74 -2.49 -6.76 -0.31
N ILE A 75 -3.51 -7.25 0.39
CA ILE A 75 -3.40 -7.71 1.77
C ILE A 75 -3.17 -9.22 1.76
N ILE A 76 -2.11 -9.66 2.42
CA ILE A 76 -1.70 -11.06 2.53
C ILE A 76 -2.01 -11.57 3.93
N GLY A 77 -2.73 -12.67 4.01
CA GLY A 77 -2.97 -13.42 5.24
C GLY A 77 -2.60 -14.89 5.07
N ARG A 78 -2.67 -15.67 6.14
CA ARG A 78 -2.51 -17.13 6.08
C ARG A 78 -3.63 -17.81 5.29
N GLU A 79 -4.84 -17.24 5.32
CA GLU A 79 -6.02 -17.79 4.63
C GLU A 79 -6.04 -17.45 3.13
N GLY A 80 -5.13 -16.58 2.66
CA GLY A 80 -5.06 -16.17 1.26
C GLY A 80 -4.67 -14.71 1.10
N HIS A 81 -5.15 -14.06 0.05
CA HIS A 81 -4.89 -12.66 -0.22
C HIS A 81 -6.12 -11.95 -0.78
N VAL A 82 -6.15 -10.63 -0.63
CA VAL A 82 -7.19 -9.76 -1.17
C VAL A 82 -6.54 -8.58 -1.88
N SER A 83 -6.96 -8.32 -3.11
CA SER A 83 -6.70 -7.08 -3.84
C SER A 83 -7.80 -6.06 -3.52
N LEU A 84 -7.43 -4.87 -3.07
CA LEU A 84 -8.38 -3.77 -2.87
C LEU A 84 -8.98 -3.33 -4.20
N ARG A 85 -8.19 -3.29 -5.30
CA ARG A 85 -8.71 -2.97 -6.63
C ARG A 85 -9.74 -4.00 -7.09
N ALA A 86 -9.46 -5.29 -6.95
CA ALA A 86 -10.38 -6.35 -7.36
C ALA A 86 -11.70 -6.33 -6.57
N LYS A 87 -11.66 -5.86 -5.32
CA LYS A 87 -12.86 -5.62 -4.50
C LYS A 87 -13.58 -4.30 -4.80
N GLY A 88 -13.05 -3.46 -5.69
CA GLY A 88 -13.64 -2.14 -6.00
C GLY A 88 -13.52 -1.13 -4.87
N LEU A 89 -12.51 -1.27 -4.00
CA LEU A 89 -12.26 -0.36 -2.88
C LEU A 89 -11.36 0.83 -3.24
N ILE A 90 -10.67 0.75 -4.39
CA ILE A 90 -9.78 1.76 -4.99
C ILE A 90 -9.82 1.71 -6.53
#